data_AF-X1QDV7-F1
#
_entry.id   AF-X1QDV7-F1
#
_cell.length_a   1.000
_cell.length_b   1.000
_cell.length_c   1.000
_cell.angle_alpha   90.00
_cell.angle_beta   90.00
_cell.angle_gamma   90.00
#
_symmetry.space_group_name_H-M   'P 1'
#
loop_
_entity.id
_entity.type
_entity.pdbx_description
1 polymer ?
#
loop_
_entity_poly.entity_id
_entity_poly.type
_entity_poly.pdbx_seq_one_letter_code
_entity_poly.pdbx_strand_id
1 'polypeptide(L)'
;TPWDLTTGTGLVGSTTGAKLNSLLTAVPTEEKEVTPEILEIPADYKFTTDLKYDQTSDDVRYLQIFLKAQGTEIYPEGIISGWFGPLTKKAVMRFQEKYAEDILAPWGLTKGTGFVGETTRAKINEILGR
;
A
#
# COMPACT_ATOMS: atom_id res chain seq x y z
N THR A 1 -47.58 -22.61 -9.94
CA THR A 1 -46.77 -21.38 -9.89
C THR A 1 -46.77 -20.86 -8.46
N PRO A 2 -45.81 -21.29 -7.62
CA PRO A 2 -45.45 -20.63 -6.37
C PRO A 2 -44.38 -19.55 -6.70
N TRP A 3 -43.99 -18.55 -5.90
CA TRP A 3 -43.81 -18.39 -4.45
C TRP A 3 -43.44 -16.91 -4.23
N ASP A 4 -44.04 -16.22 -3.25
CA ASP A 4 -43.50 -14.98 -2.70
C ASP A 4 -42.96 -15.30 -1.30
N LEU A 5 -41.65 -15.09 -1.14
CA LEU A 5 -40.89 -15.15 0.12
C LEU A 5 -40.77 -13.68 0.58
N THR A 6 -40.79 -13.30 1.85
CA THR A 6 -39.99 -13.84 2.95
C THR A 6 -40.39 -13.19 4.27
N THR A 7 -40.60 -14.08 5.22
CA THR A 7 -40.40 -14.03 6.68
C THR A 7 -39.44 -12.98 7.26
N GLY A 8 -39.87 -12.47 8.43
CA GLY A 8 -39.04 -11.76 9.40
C GLY A 8 -38.01 -12.62 10.12
N THR A 9 -37.06 -11.94 10.71
CA THR A 9 -35.87 -12.47 11.39
C THR A 9 -36.14 -12.81 12.87
N GLY A 10 -35.52 -13.88 13.35
CA GLY A 10 -35.56 -14.30 14.75
C GLY A 10 -34.51 -15.35 15.12
N LEU A 11 -33.33 -14.85 15.52
CA LEU A 11 -32.41 -15.30 16.60
C LEU A 11 -32.25 -16.79 17.00
N VAL A 12 -30.97 -17.20 17.05
CA VAL A 12 -30.29 -18.05 18.08
C VAL A 12 -30.73 -19.52 18.17
N GLY A 13 -29.86 -20.53 18.31
CA GLY A 13 -28.43 -20.66 18.58
C GLY A 13 -28.14 -22.05 19.17
N SER A 14 -26.88 -22.50 19.09
CA SER A 14 -26.20 -23.57 19.85
C SER A 14 -26.66 -25.04 19.74
N THR A 15 -25.76 -25.93 19.29
CA THR A 15 -25.18 -27.10 20.01
C THR A 15 -24.46 -28.04 19.01
N THR A 16 -23.14 -28.27 19.16
CA THR A 16 -22.53 -29.55 19.61
C THR A 16 -22.97 -30.77 18.79
N GLY A 17 -22.19 -31.54 18.03
CA GLY A 17 -20.74 -31.78 17.91
C GLY A 17 -20.52 -33.30 17.78
N ALA A 18 -20.10 -33.82 16.61
CA ALA A 18 -19.54 -35.18 16.49
C ALA A 18 -18.77 -35.35 15.17
N LYS A 19 -17.51 -35.76 15.32
CA LYS A 19 -16.47 -35.94 14.28
C LYS A 19 -16.84 -37.03 13.28
N LEU A 20 -16.63 -36.77 11.98
CA LEU A 20 -16.29 -37.79 10.98
C LEU A 20 -15.20 -37.26 10.04
N ASN A 21 -14.35 -38.17 9.62
CA ASN A 21 -13.01 -38.03 9.07
C ASN A 21 -12.86 -37.01 7.91
N SER A 22 -11.77 -36.23 7.97
CA SER A 22 -11.34 -35.21 6.99
C SER A 22 -10.96 -35.85 5.65
N LEU A 23 -11.87 -35.84 4.67
CA LEU A 23 -11.57 -36.14 3.28
C LEU A 23 -12.42 -35.26 2.36
N LEU A 24 -11.75 -34.27 1.77
CA LEU A 24 -12.06 -33.63 0.48
C LEU A 24 -13.50 -33.11 0.31
N THR A 25 -13.69 -31.82 0.61
CA THR A 25 -14.67 -31.00 -0.13
C THR A 25 -14.04 -29.64 -0.41
N ALA A 26 -13.96 -29.34 -1.69
CA ALA A 26 -13.30 -28.20 -2.28
C ALA A 26 -13.70 -26.89 -1.62
N VAL A 27 -12.72 -26.21 -1.04
CA VAL A 27 -12.77 -24.76 -0.86
C VAL A 27 -12.50 -24.17 -2.24
N PRO A 28 -13.45 -23.44 -2.86
CA PRO A 28 -13.11 -22.55 -3.95
C PRO A 28 -12.22 -21.48 -3.35
N THR A 29 -10.91 -21.69 -3.46
CA THR A 29 -9.90 -20.73 -3.08
C THR A 29 -10.00 -19.63 -4.10
N GLU A 30 -10.66 -18.53 -3.75
CA GLU A 30 -10.58 -17.29 -4.52
C GLU A 30 -9.11 -16.89 -4.60
N GLU A 31 -8.64 -16.97 -5.84
CA GLU A 31 -7.31 -16.74 -6.35
C GLU A 31 -6.94 -15.27 -6.18
N LYS A 32 -6.31 -14.92 -5.05
CA LYS A 32 -5.57 -13.65 -4.92
C LYS A 32 -4.09 -13.97 -5.01
N GLU A 33 -3.55 -13.67 -6.19
CA GLU A 33 -2.16 -13.90 -6.60
C GLU A 33 -1.15 -13.63 -5.48
N VAL A 34 -0.39 -14.68 -5.15
CA VAL A 34 0.79 -14.60 -4.28
C VAL A 34 1.91 -13.88 -5.04
N THR A 35 1.89 -12.55 -5.01
CA THR A 35 3.01 -11.71 -5.43
C THR A 35 4.18 -11.92 -4.45
N PRO A 36 5.43 -12.09 -4.91
CA PRO A 36 6.57 -12.19 -4.01
C PRO A 36 6.62 -10.98 -3.08
N GLU A 37 6.76 -11.21 -1.77
CA GLU A 37 7.03 -10.15 -0.79
C GLU A 37 8.41 -9.55 -1.08
N ILE A 38 8.46 -8.58 -1.99
CA ILE A 38 9.61 -7.70 -2.15
C ILE A 38 9.66 -6.85 -0.88
N LEU A 39 10.55 -7.18 0.04
CA LEU A 39 10.74 -6.50 1.34
C LEU A 39 11.84 -5.44 1.30
N GLU A 40 12.63 -5.40 0.23
CA GLU A 40 13.82 -4.55 0.10
C GLU A 40 13.88 -3.87 -1.29
N ILE A 41 14.59 -2.74 -1.37
CA ILE A 41 14.84 -2.02 -2.63
C ILE A 41 16.15 -2.53 -3.23
N PRO A 42 16.18 -3.04 -4.48
CA PRO A 42 17.40 -3.52 -5.11
C PRO A 42 18.53 -2.49 -5.07
N ALA A 43 19.77 -2.94 -4.85
CA ALA A 43 20.92 -2.06 -4.62
C ALA A 43 21.19 -1.08 -5.78
N ASP A 44 20.90 -1.48 -7.02
CA ASP A 44 21.12 -0.67 -8.22
C ASP A 44 19.86 0.11 -8.67
N TYR A 45 18.75 -0.03 -7.95
CA TYR A 45 17.47 0.56 -8.36
C TYR A 45 17.44 2.08 -8.13
N LYS A 46 17.15 2.85 -9.17
CA LYS A 46 16.94 4.30 -9.09
C LYS A 46 15.52 4.65 -9.51
N PHE A 47 14.90 5.58 -8.79
CA PHE A 47 13.63 6.15 -9.23
C PHE A 47 13.88 7.06 -10.44
N THR A 48 13.33 6.69 -11.59
CA THR A 48 13.37 7.47 -12.83
C THR A 48 11.98 7.88 -13.32
N THR A 49 10.94 7.13 -12.92
CA THR A 49 9.55 7.35 -13.32
C THR A 49 8.76 8.17 -12.31
N ASP A 50 7.89 9.07 -12.78
CA ASP A 50 6.96 9.80 -11.90
C ASP A 50 5.94 8.85 -11.27
N LEU A 51 5.78 8.95 -9.94
CA LEU A 51 4.79 8.18 -9.19
C LEU A 51 3.68 9.08 -8.65
N LYS A 52 2.43 8.65 -8.80
CA LYS A 52 1.24 9.41 -8.41
C LYS A 52 0.14 8.51 -7.87
N TYR A 53 -0.83 9.16 -7.24
CA TYR A 53 -2.04 8.52 -6.73
C TYR A 53 -2.71 7.60 -7.77
N ASP A 54 -3.24 6.49 -7.28
CA ASP A 54 -3.94 5.45 -8.05
C ASP A 54 -3.05 4.63 -9.01
N GLN A 55 -1.73 4.80 -8.97
CA GLN A 55 -0.82 3.90 -9.67
C GLN A 55 -0.54 2.64 -8.86
N THR A 56 -0.35 1.53 -9.58
CA THR A 56 0.11 0.27 -9.02
C THR A 56 1.34 -0.20 -9.80
N SER A 57 2.47 -0.39 -9.11
CA SER A 57 3.71 -0.90 -9.71
C SER A 57 4.72 -1.33 -8.65
N ASP A 58 5.78 -2.03 -9.07
CA ASP A 58 6.91 -2.34 -8.19
C ASP A 58 7.66 -1.07 -7.74
N ASP A 59 7.70 -0.02 -8.57
CA ASP A 59 8.23 1.28 -8.18
C ASP A 59 7.49 1.85 -6.97
N VAL A 60 6.17 1.70 -6.92
CA VAL A 60 5.37 2.10 -5.75
C VAL A 60 5.67 1.23 -4.54
N ARG A 61 5.96 -0.07 -4.71
CA ARG A 61 6.42 -0.93 -3.61
C ARG A 61 7.74 -0.41 -3.04
N TYR A 62 8.71 -0.11 -3.90
CA TYR A 62 10.00 0.46 -3.49
C TYR A 62 9.83 1.80 -2.78
N LEU A 63 8.93 2.66 -3.28
CA LEU A 63 8.59 3.91 -2.62
C LEU A 63 8.03 3.67 -1.21
N GLN A 64 7.11 2.71 -1.04
CA GLN A 64 6.53 2.39 0.26
C GLN A 64 7.56 1.82 1.24
N ILE A 65 8.47 0.96 0.77
CA ILE A 65 9.60 0.45 1.56
C ILE A 65 10.47 1.61 2.03
N PHE A 66 10.83 2.52 1.12
CA PHE A 66 11.63 3.70 1.46
C PHE A 66 10.92 4.59 2.50
N LEU A 67 9.65 4.92 2.27
CA LEU A 67 8.87 5.79 3.18
C LEU A 67 8.72 5.16 4.56
N LYS A 68 8.58 3.84 4.64
CA LYS A 68 8.55 3.09 5.91
C LYS A 68 9.88 3.21 6.65
N ALA A 69 11.00 3.13 5.93
CA ALA A 69 12.35 3.27 6.50
C ALA A 69 12.63 4.70 7.03
N GLN A 70 11.91 5.73 6.54
CA GLN A 70 12.00 7.09 7.08
C GLN A 70 11.36 7.25 8.47
N GLY A 71 10.68 6.21 8.96
CA GLY A 71 10.10 6.17 10.30
C GLY A 71 8.60 6.47 10.34
N THR A 72 8.01 6.23 11.51
CA THR A 72 6.56 6.35 11.75
C THR A 72 6.03 7.77 11.67
N GLU A 73 6.89 8.78 11.79
CA GLU A 73 6.51 10.18 11.56
C GLU A 73 6.09 10.41 10.10
N ILE A 74 6.78 9.76 9.16
CA ILE A 74 6.49 9.85 7.73
C ILE A 74 5.40 8.87 7.35
N TYR A 75 5.59 7.58 7.64
CA TYR A 75 4.67 6.52 7.22
C TYR A 75 4.25 5.60 8.39
N PRO A 76 3.35 6.06 9.27
CA PRO A 76 2.91 5.32 10.44
C PRO A 76 2.30 3.96 10.10
N GLU A 77 1.56 3.87 9.00
CA GLU A 77 0.89 2.65 8.58
C GLU A 77 1.86 1.63 8.02
N GLY A 78 2.96 2.07 7.38
CA GLY A 78 4.03 1.20 6.90
C GLY A 78 3.57 0.05 5.97
N ILE A 79 2.46 0.26 5.25
CA ILE A 79 1.84 -0.73 4.37
C ILE A 79 2.57 -0.75 3.03
N ILE A 80 3.05 -1.93 2.63
CA ILE A 80 3.71 -2.14 1.34
C ILE A 80 2.78 -3.00 0.48
N SER A 81 1.95 -2.35 -0.33
CA SER A 81 0.96 -3.00 -1.21
C SER A 81 1.33 -2.91 -2.69
N GLY A 82 2.22 -2.00 -3.06
CA GLY A 82 2.47 -1.63 -4.45
C GLY A 82 1.42 -0.72 -5.06
N TRP A 83 0.41 -0.31 -4.29
CA TRP A 83 -0.62 0.63 -4.73
C TRP A 83 -0.45 1.99 -4.05
N PHE A 84 -0.47 3.05 -4.87
CA PHE A 84 -0.31 4.43 -4.43
C PHE A 84 -1.66 4.98 -3.96
N GLY A 85 -2.10 4.50 -2.81
CA GLY A 85 -3.35 4.91 -2.19
C GLY A 85 -3.26 6.19 -1.35
N PRO A 86 -4.33 6.53 -0.61
CA PRO A 86 -4.39 7.73 0.22
C PRO A 86 -3.31 7.79 1.31
N LEU A 87 -2.96 6.63 1.88
CA LEU A 87 -1.95 6.53 2.94
C LEU A 87 -0.55 6.81 2.40
N THR A 88 -0.19 6.18 1.27
CA THR A 88 1.07 6.44 0.56
C THR A 88 1.17 7.91 0.17
N LYS A 89 0.08 8.51 -0.33
CA LYS A 89 0.05 9.95 -0.66
C LYS A 89 0.34 10.83 0.54
N LYS A 90 -0.30 10.58 1.68
CA LYS A 90 -0.03 11.33 2.92
C LYS A 90 1.42 11.17 3.37
N ALA A 91 1.98 9.96 3.27
CA ALA A 91 3.38 9.72 3.60
C ALA A 91 4.33 10.49 2.69
N VAL A 92 4.07 10.53 1.37
CA VAL A 92 4.84 11.36 0.43
C VAL A 92 4.73 12.84 0.80
N MET A 93 3.54 13.35 1.11
CA MET A 93 3.38 14.75 1.53
C MET A 93 4.24 15.09 2.75
N ARG A 94 4.21 14.23 3.78
CA ARG A 94 5.04 14.42 4.98
C ARG A 94 6.53 14.37 4.67
N PHE A 95 6.95 13.45 3.80
CA PHE A 95 8.34 13.37 3.35
C PHE A 95 8.76 14.65 2.61
N GLN A 96 7.91 15.15 1.72
CA GLN A 96 8.17 16.40 1.00
C GLN A 96 8.26 17.61 1.92
N GLU A 97 7.41 17.67 2.95
CA GLU A 97 7.44 18.73 3.96
C GLU A 97 8.68 18.63 4.86
N LYS A 98 9.14 17.41 5.18
CA LYS A 98 10.39 17.19 5.93
C LYS A 98 11.63 17.68 5.18
N TYR A 99 11.65 17.53 3.84
CA TYR A 99 12.73 18.00 2.97
C TYR A 99 12.28 19.15 2.07
N ALA A 100 11.49 20.09 2.63
CA ALA A 100 10.85 21.14 1.87
C ALA A 100 11.83 22.04 1.10
N GLU A 101 13.00 22.31 1.66
CA GLU A 101 14.04 23.14 1.02
C GLU A 101 14.54 22.53 -0.28
N ASP A 102 14.74 21.20 -0.33
CA ASP A 102 15.24 20.51 -1.52
C ASP A 102 14.10 20.17 -2.49
N ILE A 103 12.93 19.83 -1.97
CA ILE A 103 11.85 19.25 -2.79
C ILE A 103 10.83 20.30 -3.24
N LEU A 104 10.42 21.21 -2.35
CA LEU A 104 9.28 22.12 -2.57
C LEU A 104 9.73 23.53 -2.93
N ALA A 105 10.79 24.05 -2.31
CA ALA A 105 11.27 25.42 -2.53
C ALA A 105 11.66 25.72 -3.99
N PRO A 106 12.29 24.80 -4.76
CA PRO A 106 12.59 25.04 -6.18
C PRO A 106 11.34 25.29 -7.05
N TRP A 107 10.18 24.82 -6.59
CA TRP A 107 8.89 24.98 -7.26
C TRP A 107 8.03 26.09 -6.64
N GLY A 108 8.54 26.80 -5.62
CA GLY A 108 7.77 27.79 -4.87
C GLY A 108 6.61 27.20 -4.07
N LEU A 109 6.68 25.90 -3.73
CA LEU A 109 5.64 25.20 -2.98
C LEU A 109 5.95 25.24 -1.48
N THR A 110 4.89 25.27 -0.66
CA THR A 110 5.00 25.25 0.81
C THR A 110 4.33 24.05 1.45
N LYS A 111 3.60 23.25 0.66
CA LYS A 111 2.88 22.05 1.11
C LYS A 111 3.22 20.87 0.23
N GLY A 112 3.29 19.69 0.83
CA GLY A 112 3.47 18.45 0.10
C GLY A 112 2.36 18.25 -0.94
N THR A 113 2.73 17.86 -2.15
CA THR A 113 1.78 17.58 -3.23
C THR A 113 1.29 16.14 -3.19
N GLY A 114 2.09 15.25 -2.59
CA GLY A 114 1.85 13.80 -2.65
C GLY A 114 2.13 13.20 -4.02
N PHE A 115 2.82 13.95 -4.89
CA PHE A 115 3.29 13.52 -6.21
C PHE A 115 4.80 13.34 -6.19
N VAL A 116 5.30 12.17 -6.62
CA VAL A 116 6.73 11.88 -6.65
C VAL A 116 7.27 12.27 -8.02
N GLY A 117 7.60 13.57 -8.14
CA GLY A 117 8.23 14.16 -9.31
C GLY A 117 9.76 14.19 -9.22
N GLU A 118 10.39 14.93 -10.15
CA GLU A 118 11.85 15.01 -10.31
C GLU A 118 12.60 15.32 -9.00
N THR A 119 12.25 16.39 -8.28
CA THR A 119 12.95 16.77 -7.04
C THR A 119 12.71 15.77 -5.90
N THR A 120 11.52 15.16 -5.83
CA THR A 120 11.24 14.12 -4.84
C THR A 120 12.06 12.86 -5.14
N ARG A 121 12.12 12.43 -6.40
CA ARG A 121 12.95 11.29 -6.83
C ARG A 121 14.43 11.54 -6.57
N ALA A 122 14.92 12.73 -6.93
CA ALA A 122 16.30 13.12 -6.71
C ALA A 122 16.67 12.99 -5.23
N LYS A 123 15.82 13.49 -4.33
CA LYS A 123 16.07 13.38 -2.89
C LYS A 123 16.02 11.95 -2.38
N ILE A 124 15.07 11.13 -2.88
CA ILE A 124 14.99 9.71 -2.52
C ILE A 124 16.26 8.96 -2.97
N ASN A 125 16.71 9.17 -4.21
CA ASN A 125 17.91 8.55 -4.75
C ASN A 125 19.17 8.99 -3.98
N GLU A 126 19.27 10.28 -3.61
CA GLU A 126 20.35 10.81 -2.76
C GLU A 126 20.42 10.08 -1.42
N ILE A 127 19.29 9.92 -0.72
CA ILE A 127 19.21 9.23 0.57
C ILE A 127 19.57 7.74 0.42
N LEU A 128 19.24 7.13 -0.71
CA LEU A 128 19.59 5.74 -1.04
C LEU A 128 21.06 5.58 -1.51
N GLY A 129 21.79 6.68 -1.72
CA GLY A 129 23.17 6.68 -2.20
C GLY A 129 23.32 6.30 -3.66
N ARG A 130 22.38 6.71 -4.53
CA ARG A 130 22.33 6.30 -5.94
C ARG A 130 22.30 7.47 -6.90
#